data_AF-A0A419W7D8-F1
#
_entry.id   AF-A0A419W7D8-F1
#
_cell.length_a   1.000
_cell.length_b   1.000
_cell.length_c   1.000
_cell.angle_alpha   90.00
_cell.angle_beta   90.00
_cell.angle_gamma   90.00
#
_symmetry.space_group_name_H-M   'P 1'
#
loop_
_entity.id
_entity.type
_entity.pdbx_description
1 polymer ?
#
loop_
_entity_poly.entity_id
_entity_poly.type
_entity_poly.pdbx_seq_one_letter_code
_entity_poly.pdbx_strand_id
1 'polypeptide(L)' 'METNFVLVFTTAEAFKAEIAKEILDDNDIKCVVMNQQDSVIPSIGEIEIYVHENDLELALDILKKLKN' A
#
# COMPACT_ATOMS: atom_id res chain seq x y z
N MET A 1 -10.60 -18.35 -8.72
CA MET A 1 -10.49 -17.37 -7.64
C MET A 1 -9.21 -16.61 -7.91
N GLU A 2 -9.30 -15.60 -8.77
CA GLU A 2 -8.16 -14.75 -9.13
C GLU A 2 -7.99 -13.74 -8.01
N THR A 3 -6.81 -13.70 -7.42
CA THR A 3 -6.50 -12.79 -6.33
C THR A 3 -6.15 -11.45 -6.97
N ASN A 4 -7.17 -10.65 -7.30
CA ASN A 4 -7.02 -9.35 -7.98
C ASN A 4 -6.61 -8.28 -6.96
N PHE A 5 -5.39 -8.41 -6.45
CA PHE A 5 -4.74 -7.37 -5.68
C PHE A 5 -4.19 -6.31 -6.64
N VAL A 6 -4.54 -5.05 -6.40
CA VAL A 6 -4.16 -3.91 -7.22
C VAL A 6 -3.31 -2.95 -6.40
N LEU A 7 -2.27 -2.40 -7.04
CA LEU A 7 -1.37 -1.45 -6.42
C LEU A 7 -2.08 -0.11 -6.18
N VAL A 8 -2.07 0.38 -4.93
CA VAL A 8 -2.72 1.65 -4.56
C VAL A 8 -1.77 2.71 -4.04
N PHE A 9 -0.62 2.28 -3.51
CA PHE A 9 0.36 3.20 -2.94
C PHE A 9 1.77 2.65 -3.07
N THR A 10 2.71 3.54 -3.40
CA THR A 10 4.14 3.24 -3.39
C THR A 10 4.88 4.32 -2.62
N THR A 11 5.86 3.91 -1.82
CA THR A 11 6.70 4.84 -1.07
C THR A 11 8.06 4.23 -0.76
N ALA A 12 9.12 5.02 -0.82
CA ALA A 12 10.43 4.62 -0.31
C ALA A 12 10.54 4.75 1.23
N GLU A 13 9.54 5.36 1.88
CA GLU A 13 9.53 5.66 3.31
C GLU A 13 8.72 4.60 4.07
N ALA A 14 9.39 3.72 4.81
CA ALA A 14 8.74 2.67 5.61
C ALA A 14 7.66 3.19 6.57
N PHE A 15 7.87 4.37 7.15
CA PHE A 15 6.89 5.00 8.02
C PHE A 15 5.59 5.35 7.29
N LYS A 16 5.66 5.86 6.06
CA LYS A 16 4.46 6.16 5.25
C LYS A 16 3.72 4.88 4.87
N ALA A 17 4.44 3.79 4.62
CA ALA A 17 3.82 2.52 4.31
C ALA A 17 3.05 1.93 5.50
N GLU A 18 3.62 1.99 6.70
CA GLU A 18 2.94 1.54 7.93
C GLU A 18 1.69 2.38 8.23
N ILE A 19 1.76 3.71 8.09
CA ILE A 19 0.56 4.56 8.26
C ILE A 19 -0.53 4.18 7.26
N ALA A 20 -0.17 4.05 5.98
CA ALA A 20 -1.13 3.68 4.95
C ALA A 20 -1.79 2.32 5.26
N LYS A 21 -1.01 1.35 5.73
CA LYS A 21 -1.51 0.04 6.17
C LYS A 21 -2.46 0.16 7.37
N GLU A 22 -2.09 0.90 8.41
CA GLU A 22 -2.93 1.10 9.60
C GLU A 22 -4.27 1.75 9.25
N ILE A 23 -4.27 2.79 8.41
CA ILE A 23 -5.52 3.48 8.03
C ILE A 23 -6.41 2.56 7.17
N LEU A 24 -5.82 1.78 6.26
CA LEU A 24 -6.59 0.79 5.49
C LEU A 24 -7.19 -0.29 6.41
N ASP A 25 -6.43 -0.80 7.37
CA ASP A 25 -6.88 -1.79 8.35
C ASP A 25 -8.01 -1.25 9.24
N ASP A 26 -7.91 0.01 9.71
CA ASP A 26 -8.93 0.72 10.49
C ASP A 26 -10.26 0.88 9.71
N ASN A 27 -10.21 0.87 8.38
CA ASN A 27 -11.37 0.94 7.50
C ASN A 27 -11.84 -0.46 7.02
N ASP A 28 -11.40 -1.55 7.67
CA ASP A 28 -11.70 -2.94 7.30
C ASP A 28 -11.19 -3.35 5.90
N ILE A 29 -10.23 -2.58 5.34
CA ILE A 29 -9.65 -2.83 4.02
C ILE A 29 -8.42 -3.70 4.17
N LYS A 30 -8.49 -4.92 3.62
CA LYS A 30 -7.33 -5.81 3.59
C LYS A 30 -6.29 -5.31 2.59
N CYS A 31 -5.11 -4.98 3.11
CA CYS A 31 -3.96 -4.59 2.30
C CYS A 31 -2.78 -5.57 2.46
N VAL A 32 -1.95 -5.64 1.42
CA VAL A 32 -0.71 -6.42 1.35
C VAL A 32 0.43 -5.45 1.12
N VAL A 33 1.37 -5.39 2.06
CA VAL A 33 2.57 -4.56 1.96
C VAL A 33 3.72 -5.41 1.44
N MET A 34 4.22 -5.09 0.26
CA MET A 34 5.43 -5.68 -0.33
C MET A 34 6.59 -4.72 -0.17
N ASN A 35 7.53 -5.08 0.69
CA ASN A 35 8.77 -4.35 0.84
C ASN A 35 9.82 -4.87 -0.16
N GLN A 36 10.07 -4.12 -1.25
CA GLN A 36 11.10 -4.49 -2.23
C GLN A 36 12.52 -4.00 -1.84
N GLN A 37 12.68 -3.29 -0.71
CA GLN A 37 13.99 -2.84 -0.19
C GLN A 37 14.89 -3.99 0.29
N ASP A 38 14.35 -5.18 0.51
CA ASP A 38 15.16 -6.37 0.88
C ASP A 38 16.02 -6.89 -0.29
N SER A 39 15.81 -6.36 -1.50
CA SER A 39 16.68 -6.64 -2.65
C SER A 39 18.06 -6.00 -2.47
N VAL A 40 19.10 -6.73 -2.87
CA VAL A 40 20.54 -6.40 -2.78
C VAL A 40 20.94 -5.09 -3.50
N ILE A 41 19.99 -4.39 -4.13
CA ILE A 41 20.20 -3.17 -4.91
C ILE A 41 19.70 -1.95 -4.11
N PRO A 42 20.60 -1.19 -3.46
CA PRO A 42 20.26 -0.15 -2.47
C PRO A 42 19.57 1.11 -3.01
N SER A 43 19.19 1.16 -4.30
CA SER A 43 18.68 2.37 -4.95
C SER A 43 17.27 2.27 -5.54
N ILE A 44 16.60 1.12 -5.50
CA ILE A 44 15.29 0.91 -6.19
C ILE A 44 14.24 0.24 -5.27
N GLY A 45 14.50 0.12 -3.97
CA GLY A 45 13.54 -0.46 -3.06
C GLY A 45 12.43 0.53 -2.71
N GLU A 46 11.29 0.44 -3.39
CA GLU A 46 10.04 1.06 -2.95
C GLU A 46 9.18 0.01 -2.23
N ILE A 47 8.43 0.47 -1.24
CA ILE A 47 7.42 -0.31 -0.54
C ILE A 47 6.11 -0.10 -1.28
N GLU A 48 5.53 -1.20 -1.71
CA GLU A 48 4.29 -1.23 -2.48
C GLU A 48 3.15 -1.75 -1.61
N ILE A 49 2.01 -1.08 -1.67
CA ILE A 49 0.80 -1.48 -0.95
C ILE A 49 -0.26 -1.85 -1.97
N TYR A 50 -0.74 -3.07 -1.85
CA TYR A 50 -1.77 -3.65 -2.68
C TYR A 50 -3.04 -3.85 -1.86
N VAL A 51 -4.21 -3.65 -2.48
CA VAL A 51 -5.53 -3.95 -1.87
C VAL A 51 -6.38 -4.74 -2.84
N HIS A 52 -7.48 -5.33 -2.38
CA HIS A 52 -8.40 -6.01 -3.28
C HIS A 52 -9.01 -5.01 -4.28
N GLU A 53 -9.24 -5.39 -5.53
CA GLU A 53 -9.83 -4.51 -6.56
C GLU A 53 -11.16 -3.87 -6.12
N ASN A 54 -11.94 -4.60 -5.30
CA ASN A 54 -13.22 -4.16 -4.75
C ASN A 54 -13.06 -2.97 -3.79
N ASP A 55 -11.91 -2.86 -3.13
CA ASP A 55 -11.59 -1.82 -2.16
C ASP A 55 -10.71 -0.72 -2.75
N LEU A 56 -10.36 -0.82 -4.05
CA LEU A 56 -9.48 0.12 -4.76
C LEU A 56 -9.94 1.58 -4.61
N GLU A 57 -11.21 1.84 -4.90
CA GLU A 57 -11.75 3.21 -4.89
C GLU A 57 -11.73 3.81 -3.49
N LEU A 58 -12.09 3.01 -2.48
CA LEU A 58 -12.11 3.43 -1.08
C LEU A 58 -10.69 3.66 -0.55
N ALA A 59 -9.77 2.73 -0.84
CA ALA A 59 -8.37 2.85 -0.49
C ALA A 59 -7.75 4.12 -1.09
N LEU A 60 -8.01 4.41 -2.37
CA LEU A 60 -7.51 5.63 -3.01
C LEU A 60 -8.08 6.92 -2.38
N ASP A 61 -9.35 6.93 -1.98
CA ASP A 61 -9.96 8.08 -1.30
C ASP A 61 -9.32 8.34 0.08
N ILE A 62 -9.13 7.27 0.85
CA ILE A 62 -8.50 7.31 2.16
C ILE A 62 -7.05 7.79 2.03
N LEU A 63 -6.27 7.18 1.13
CA LEU A 63 -4.85 7.49 0.94
C LEU A 63 -4.62 8.88 0.32
N LYS A 64 -5.60 9.45 -0.40
CA LYS A 64 -5.52 10.85 -0.84
C LYS A 64 -5.43 11.83 0.32
N LYS A 65 -6.04 11.53 1.47
CA LYS A 65 -5.99 12.37 2.67
C LYS A 65 -4.59 12.40 3.30
N LEU A 66 -3.76 11.39 3.06
CA LEU A 66 -2.35 11.34 3.50
C LEU A 66 -1.40 12.20 2.67
N LYS A 67 -1.78 12.58 1.43
CA LYS A 67 -0.93 13.36 0.52
C LYS A 67 -1.06 14.89 0.66
N ASN A 68 -1.99 15.38 1.48
CA ASN A 68 -2.27 16.81 1.67
C ASN A 68 -1.74 17.36 2.99
#